data_AF-A0A1L9PNK3-F1
#
_entry.id   AF-A0A1L9PNK3-F1
#
_cell.length_a   1.000
_cell.length_b   1.000
_cell.length_c   1.000
_cell.angle_alpha   90.00
_cell.angle_beta   90.00
_cell.angle_gamma   90.00
#
_symmetry.space_group_name_H-M   'P 1'
#
loop_
_entity.id
_entity.type
_entity.pdbx_description
1 polymer ?
#
loop_
_entity_poly.entity_id
_entity_poly.type
_entity_poly.pdbx_seq_one_letter_code
_entity_poly.pdbx_strand_id
1 'polypeptide(L)'
;MKLLTINFLTCAVKTCKGSPSAFPLHFRDVELELQDIDFQPDFIRNIIPRVDWEALHKMANELNFPNIPETKPEGEALESEQLLRDLHRLLLETQVAEGKLTCGNCGHEYVIKEGIANFLLPSHLV
;
A
#
# COMPACT_ATOMS: atom_id res chain seq x y z
N MET A 1 -3.84 -4.03 7.96
CA MET A 1 -2.59 -3.43 7.41
C MET A 1 -2.94 -2.27 6.49
N LYS A 2 -2.47 -1.06 6.82
CA LYS A 2 -2.77 0.17 6.06
C LYS A 2 -2.23 0.12 4.64
N LEU A 3 -2.95 0.70 3.68
CA LEU A 3 -2.47 0.78 2.30
C LEU A 3 -1.15 1.54 2.20
N LEU A 4 -0.94 2.58 3.02
CA LEU A 4 0.34 3.26 3.09
C LEU A 4 1.50 2.30 3.35
N THR A 5 1.35 1.37 4.30
CA THR A 5 2.39 0.39 4.63
C THR A 5 2.73 -0.48 3.42
N ILE A 6 1.70 -0.95 2.70
CA ILE A 6 1.85 -1.84 1.55
C ILE A 6 2.60 -1.15 0.40
N ASN A 7 2.46 0.17 0.27
CA ASN A 7 3.22 0.99 -0.70
C ASN A 7 4.73 1.07 -0.40
N PHE A 8 5.20 0.51 0.73
CA PHE A 8 6.63 0.36 1.04
C PHE A 8 7.08 -1.10 1.20
N LEU A 9 6.17 -2.06 1.09
CA LEU A 9 6.47 -3.47 1.29
C LEU A 9 6.88 -4.16 -0.01
N THR A 10 8.05 -4.77 0.02
CA THR A 10 8.58 -5.59 -1.07
C THR A 10 8.64 -7.06 -0.65
N CYS A 11 8.80 -7.97 -1.61
CA CYS A 11 8.98 -9.38 -1.32
C CYS A 11 10.20 -9.64 -0.42
N ALA A 12 10.00 -10.37 0.69
CA ALA A 12 11.06 -10.73 1.61
C ALA A 12 11.95 -11.90 1.12
N VAL A 13 11.50 -12.66 0.10
CA VAL A 13 12.28 -13.79 -0.45
C VAL A 13 13.61 -13.29 -1.00
N LYS A 14 14.72 -13.89 -0.59
CA LYS A 14 16.07 -13.37 -0.89
C LYS A 14 16.37 -13.23 -2.38
N THR A 15 15.88 -14.15 -3.20
CA THR A 15 16.05 -14.11 -4.68
C THR A 15 15.25 -13.00 -5.35
N CYS A 16 14.30 -12.38 -4.64
CA CYS A 16 13.56 -11.23 -5.13
C CYS A 16 14.25 -9.88 -4.84
N LYS A 17 15.34 -9.88 -4.05
CA LYS A 17 16.03 -8.64 -3.69
C LYS A 17 16.59 -7.97 -4.94
N GLY A 18 16.13 -6.74 -5.21
CA GLY A 18 16.52 -5.96 -6.39
C GLY A 18 15.75 -6.30 -7.66
N SER A 19 14.81 -7.25 -7.63
CA SER A 19 13.89 -7.46 -8.76
C SER A 19 12.81 -6.37 -8.75
N PRO A 20 12.63 -5.62 -9.86
CA PRO A 20 11.55 -4.62 -9.95
C PRO A 20 10.17 -5.25 -9.77
N SER A 21 9.98 -6.50 -10.22
CA SER A 21 8.70 -7.23 -10.11
C SER A 21 8.40 -7.72 -8.68
N ALA A 22 9.31 -7.50 -7.72
CA ALA A 22 9.08 -7.80 -6.30
C ALA A 22 8.30 -6.70 -5.57
N PHE A 23 7.97 -5.60 -6.27
CA PHE A 23 7.22 -4.46 -5.77
C PHE A 23 6.34 -3.83 -6.88
N PRO A 24 5.11 -3.38 -6.58
CA PRO A 24 4.36 -3.67 -5.35
C PRO A 24 3.97 -5.14 -5.25
N LEU A 25 3.57 -5.58 -4.06
CA LEU A 25 2.90 -6.86 -3.88
C LEU A 25 1.42 -6.72 -4.29
N HIS A 26 0.85 -7.79 -4.85
CA HIS A 26 -0.48 -7.79 -5.45
C HIS A 26 -1.54 -8.35 -4.49
N PHE A 27 -2.71 -7.74 -4.43
CA PHE A 27 -3.79 -8.17 -3.55
C PHE A 27 -4.50 -9.43 -4.08
N ARG A 28 -4.80 -10.37 -3.19
CA ARG A 28 -5.64 -11.56 -3.46
C ARG A 28 -6.61 -11.81 -2.31
N ASP A 29 -7.88 -12.03 -2.66
CA ASP A 29 -8.95 -12.39 -1.74
C ASP A 29 -9.00 -11.48 -0.50
N VAL A 30 -8.93 -10.17 -0.73
CA VAL A 30 -8.79 -9.19 0.36
C VAL A 30 -10.12 -8.62 0.83
N GLU A 31 -10.23 -8.48 2.14
CA GLU A 31 -11.28 -7.75 2.81
C GLU A 31 -10.71 -6.44 3.34
N LEU A 32 -11.32 -5.32 2.93
CA LEU A 32 -10.91 -3.99 3.37
C LEU A 32 -11.75 -3.53 4.54
N GLU A 33 -11.12 -2.82 5.45
CA GLU A 33 -11.73 -2.15 6.58
C GLU A 33 -11.31 -0.68 6.58
N LEU A 34 -12.24 0.19 6.98
CA LEU A 34 -11.97 1.60 7.23
C LEU A 34 -11.84 1.80 8.74
N GLN A 35 -10.67 2.26 9.16
CA GLN A 35 -10.41 2.65 10.54
C GLN A 35 -10.33 4.17 10.61
N ASP A 36 -11.34 4.78 11.23
CA ASP A 36 -11.35 6.23 11.48
C ASP A 36 -10.19 6.62 12.40
N ILE A 37 -9.42 7.62 11.99
CA ILE A 37 -8.33 8.20 12.77
C ILE A 37 -8.31 9.71 12.56
N ASP A 38 -7.82 10.44 13.56
CA ASP A 38 -7.69 11.90 13.47
C ASP A 38 -6.94 12.32 12.21
N PHE A 39 -7.53 13.29 11.50
CA PHE A 39 -6.98 13.83 10.26
C PHE A 39 -5.58 14.41 10.49
N GLN A 40 -4.59 13.92 9.72
CA GLN A 40 -3.17 14.28 9.86
C GLN A 40 -2.61 14.93 8.59
N PRO A 41 -2.96 16.19 8.28
CA PRO A 41 -2.59 16.84 7.03
C PRO A 41 -1.06 16.96 6.87
N ASP A 42 -0.35 17.31 7.93
CA ASP A 42 1.11 17.46 7.88
C ASP A 42 1.82 16.13 7.65
N PHE A 43 1.29 15.02 8.20
CA PHE A 43 1.80 13.70 7.90
C PHE A 43 1.64 13.38 6.41
N ILE A 44 0.45 13.66 5.83
CA ILE A 44 0.20 13.45 4.41
C ILE A 44 1.16 14.27 3.56
N ARG A 45 1.30 15.58 3.81
CA ARG A 45 2.26 16.44 3.08
C ARG A 45 3.68 15.89 3.13
N ASN A 46 4.10 15.38 4.28
CA ASN A 46 5.46 14.88 4.49
C ASN A 46 5.71 13.49 3.89
N ILE A 47 4.69 12.62 3.87
CA ILE A 47 4.86 11.25 3.38
C ILE A 47 4.69 11.13 1.87
N ILE A 48 3.87 12.00 1.25
CA ILE A 48 3.58 11.94 -0.19
C ILE A 48 4.85 11.90 -1.04
N PRO A 49 5.89 12.73 -0.81
CA PRO A 49 7.14 12.63 -1.55
C PRO A 49 7.78 11.23 -1.56
N ARG A 50 7.55 10.41 -0.53
CA ARG A 50 8.10 9.04 -0.41
C ARG A 50 7.18 7.95 -0.98
N VAL A 51 5.89 8.23 -1.12
CA VAL A 51 4.92 7.29 -1.70
C VAL A 51 5.29 7.04 -3.17
N ASP A 52 5.37 5.76 -3.54
CA ASP A 52 5.48 5.36 -4.94
C ASP A 52 4.09 5.47 -5.58
N TRP A 53 3.93 6.49 -6.42
CA TRP A 53 2.63 6.85 -6.97
C TRP A 53 2.14 5.84 -8.02
N GLU A 54 3.05 5.28 -8.81
CA GLU A 54 2.72 4.26 -9.80
C GLU A 54 2.24 2.97 -9.11
N ALA A 55 2.94 2.56 -8.04
CA ALA A 55 2.51 1.45 -7.21
C ALA A 55 1.17 1.72 -6.53
N LEU A 56 0.93 2.93 -6.03
CA LEU A 56 -0.34 3.31 -5.43
C LEU A 56 -1.50 3.21 -6.44
N HIS A 57 -1.31 3.64 -7.69
CA HIS A 57 -2.29 3.46 -8.76
C HIS A 57 -2.58 1.99 -9.03
N LYS A 58 -1.53 1.15 -9.13
CA LYS A 58 -1.70 -0.31 -9.32
C LYS A 58 -2.52 -0.92 -8.18
N MET A 59 -2.15 -0.59 -6.94
CA MET A 59 -2.84 -1.03 -5.74
C MET A 59 -4.31 -0.60 -5.74
N ALA A 60 -4.58 0.66 -6.08
CA ALA A 60 -5.92 1.20 -6.12
C ALA A 60 -6.80 0.56 -7.19
N ASN A 61 -6.23 0.30 -8.38
CA ASN A 61 -6.92 -0.41 -9.45
C ASN A 61 -7.28 -1.84 -9.04
N GLU A 62 -6.36 -2.57 -8.39
CA GLU A 62 -6.62 -3.93 -7.88
C GLU A 62 -7.75 -3.96 -6.83
N LEU A 63 -7.86 -2.91 -6.03
CA LEU A 63 -8.87 -2.75 -5.00
C LEU A 63 -10.14 -2.03 -5.48
N ASN A 64 -10.22 -1.68 -6.77
CA ASN A 64 -11.33 -0.96 -7.39
C ASN A 64 -11.63 0.43 -6.77
N PHE A 65 -10.60 1.17 -6.36
CA PHE A 65 -10.75 2.55 -5.94
C PHE A 65 -10.84 3.50 -7.14
N PRO A 66 -11.93 4.29 -7.29
CA PRO A 66 -12.17 5.06 -8.52
C PRO A 66 -11.42 6.40 -8.60
N ASN A 67 -10.85 6.91 -7.50
CA ASN A 67 -10.49 8.33 -7.39
C ASN A 67 -9.07 8.56 -6.84
N ILE A 68 -8.04 8.15 -7.58
CA ILE A 68 -6.67 8.60 -7.31
C ILE A 68 -6.25 9.60 -8.38
N PRO A 69 -5.72 10.78 -8.00
CA PRO A 69 -5.17 11.74 -8.96
C PRO A 69 -4.14 11.08 -9.89
N GLU A 70 -4.26 11.29 -11.21
CA GLU A 70 -3.36 10.68 -12.21
C GLU A 70 -1.88 11.02 -11.98
N THR A 71 -1.62 12.24 -11.53
CA THR A 71 -0.27 12.72 -11.21
C THR A 71 -0.11 12.84 -9.70
N LYS A 72 1.12 12.53 -9.26
CA LYS A 72 1.50 12.71 -7.87
C LYS A 72 1.33 14.20 -7.50
N PRO A 73 0.59 14.52 -6.43
CA PRO A 73 0.39 15.90 -6.05
C PRO A 73 1.67 16.49 -5.46
N GLU A 74 1.98 17.72 -5.88
CA GLU A 74 3.18 18.47 -5.51
C GLU A 74 2.84 19.96 -5.31
N GLY A 75 3.68 20.67 -4.55
CA GLY A 75 3.55 22.11 -4.34
C GLY A 75 2.16 22.52 -3.83
N GLU A 76 1.55 23.52 -4.48
CA GLU A 76 0.25 24.08 -4.09
C GLU A 76 -0.89 23.06 -4.09
N ALA A 77 -0.79 21.95 -4.84
CA ALA A 77 -1.81 20.90 -4.81
C ALA A 77 -1.95 20.29 -3.41
N LEU A 78 -0.86 20.20 -2.65
CA LEU A 78 -0.83 19.70 -1.28
C LEU A 78 -1.34 20.72 -0.23
N GLU A 79 -1.83 21.87 -0.66
CA GLU A 79 -2.58 22.81 0.19
C GLU A 79 -4.10 22.62 0.08
N SER A 80 -4.57 21.80 -0.85
CA SER A 80 -5.99 21.46 -0.96
C SER A 80 -6.40 20.53 0.20
N GLU A 81 -7.20 21.06 1.13
CA GLU A 81 -7.70 20.27 2.27
C GLU A 81 -8.49 19.04 1.81
N GLN A 82 -9.31 19.17 0.76
CA GLN A 82 -10.07 18.05 0.19
C GLN A 82 -9.14 16.94 -0.29
N LEU A 83 -8.09 17.30 -1.04
CA LEU A 83 -7.11 16.31 -1.51
C LEU A 83 -6.40 15.62 -0.34
N LEU A 84 -5.98 16.39 0.67
CA LEU A 84 -5.32 15.82 1.86
C LEU A 84 -6.26 14.87 2.60
N ARG A 85 -7.56 15.16 2.68
CA ARG A 85 -8.57 14.28 3.30
C ARG A 85 -8.77 13.00 2.51
N ASP A 86 -8.85 13.09 1.18
CA ASP A 86 -8.98 11.93 0.31
C ASP A 86 -7.76 11.00 0.42
N LEU A 87 -6.56 11.60 0.45
CA LEU A 87 -5.30 10.86 0.65
C LEU A 87 -5.20 10.28 2.07
N HIS A 88 -5.64 11.00 3.09
CA HIS A 88 -5.70 10.50 4.47
C HIS A 88 -6.59 9.27 4.57
N ARG A 89 -7.80 9.34 4.01
CA ARG A 89 -8.74 8.23 3.97
C ARG A 89 -8.15 7.01 3.26
N LEU A 90 -7.56 7.23 2.09
CA LEU A 90 -6.97 6.14 1.31
C LEU A 90 -5.74 5.52 1.99
N LEU A 91 -4.79 6.35 2.44
CA LEU A 91 -3.49 5.87 2.89
C LEU A 91 -3.51 5.42 4.35
N LEU A 92 -4.28 6.10 5.20
CA LEU A 92 -4.22 5.94 6.65
C LEU A 92 -5.44 5.29 7.29
N GLU A 93 -6.64 5.54 6.75
CA GLU A 93 -7.89 4.93 7.26
C GLU A 93 -8.19 3.59 6.58
N THR A 94 -7.79 3.43 5.31
CA THR A 94 -8.03 2.18 4.58
C THR A 94 -6.97 1.13 4.91
N GLN A 95 -7.43 -0.04 5.36
CA GLN A 95 -6.58 -1.16 5.67
C GLN A 95 -7.13 -2.49 5.15
N VAL A 96 -6.24 -3.42 4.83
CA VAL A 96 -6.60 -4.84 4.61
C VAL A 96 -6.76 -5.51 5.97
N ALA A 97 -7.94 -6.03 6.27
CA ALA A 97 -8.22 -6.79 7.49
C ALA A 97 -7.84 -8.28 7.29
N GLU A 98 -8.31 -8.88 6.20
CA GLU A 98 -8.04 -10.27 5.82
C GLU A 98 -7.60 -10.34 4.36
N GLY A 99 -6.83 -11.37 3.99
CA GLY A 99 -6.50 -11.69 2.60
C GLY A 99 -5.03 -12.01 2.40
N LYS A 100 -4.49 -11.74 1.20
CA LYS A 100 -3.10 -12.05 0.87
C LYS A 100 -2.44 -10.98 0.00
N LEU A 101 -1.13 -10.88 0.14
CA LEU A 101 -0.24 -10.14 -0.76
C LEU A 101 0.64 -11.13 -1.54
N THR A 102 0.64 -11.07 -2.86
CA THR A 102 1.36 -11.99 -3.74
C THR A 102 2.52 -11.28 -4.42
N CYS A 103 3.71 -11.86 -4.38
CA CYS A 103 4.87 -11.33 -5.09
C CYS A 103 4.74 -11.53 -6.62
N GLY A 104 4.86 -10.45 -7.39
CA GLY A 104 4.85 -10.50 -8.86
C GLY A 104 6.06 -11.20 -9.48
N ASN A 105 7.16 -11.38 -8.73
CA ASN A 105 8.37 -12.06 -9.21
C ASN A 105 8.40 -13.57 -8.92
N CYS A 106 8.17 -13.97 -7.67
CA CYS A 106 8.30 -15.38 -7.26
C CYS A 106 6.96 -16.08 -6.96
N GLY A 107 5.84 -15.35 -6.96
CA GLY A 107 4.52 -15.89 -6.65
C GLY A 107 4.28 -16.24 -5.17
N HIS A 108 5.21 -15.93 -4.27
CA HIS A 108 5.01 -16.18 -2.84
C HIS A 108 3.85 -15.34 -2.29
N GLU A 109 3.01 -15.97 -1.46
CA GLU A 109 1.83 -15.36 -0.85
C GLU A 109 2.08 -15.07 0.63
N TYR A 110 1.93 -13.81 1.02
CA TYR A 110 1.96 -13.34 2.41
C TYR A 110 0.53 -13.18 2.91
N VAL A 111 0.11 -14.02 3.86
CA VAL A 111 -1.25 -13.98 4.41
C VAL A 111 -1.39 -12.82 5.39
N ILE A 112 -2.48 -12.07 5.28
CA ILE A 112 -2.90 -11.03 6.21
C ILE A 112 -4.08 -11.57 7.01
N LYS A 113 -3.97 -11.52 8.34
CA LYS A 113 -5.07 -11.82 9.28
C LYS A 113 -5.15 -10.77 10.36
N GLU A 114 -6.35 -10.33 10.70
CA GLU A 114 -6.58 -9.25 11.69
C GLU A 114 -5.70 -8.02 11.44
N GLY A 115 -5.48 -7.73 10.15
CA GLY A 115 -4.64 -6.63 9.70
C GLY A 115 -3.13 -6.82 9.85
N ILE A 116 -2.65 -8.01 10.23
CA ILE A 116 -1.23 -8.34 10.40
C ILE A 116 -0.79 -9.27 9.27
N ALA A 117 0.19 -8.82 8.47
CA ALA A 117 0.78 -9.64 7.40
C ALA A 117 1.89 -10.54 7.94
N ASN A 118 1.85 -11.82 7.59
CA ASN A 118 2.90 -12.77 7.93
C ASN A 118 3.99 -12.81 6.86
N PHE A 119 5.16 -12.24 7.18
CA PHE A 119 6.37 -12.25 6.35
C PHE A 119 7.41 -13.28 6.78
N LEU A 120 7.04 -14.25 7.62
CA LEU A 120 7.92 -15.36 7.99
C LEU A 120 8.12 -16.29 6.80
N LEU A 121 9.38 -16.52 6.45
CA LEU A 121 9.76 -17.39 5.34
C LEU A 121 10.26 -18.76 5.86
N PRO A 122 9.95 -19.84 5.14
CA PRO A 122 10.64 -21.11 5.29
C PRO A 122 12.16 -20.94 5.13
N SER A 123 12.94 -21.75 5.86
CA SER A 123 14.41 -21.64 5.91
C SER A 123 15.11 -21.70 4.56
N HIS A 124 14.50 -22.31 3.54
CA HIS A 124 15.05 -22.44 2.19
C HIS A 124 14.79 -21.22 1.28
N LEU A 125 13.99 -20.23 1.72
CA LEU A 125 13.69 -19.00 0.98
C LEU A 125 14.41 -17.75 1.55
N VAL A 126 15.19 -17.94 2.62
CA VAL A 126 15.94 -16.90 3.35
C VAL A 126 17.37 -16.73 2.83
#